data_AF-A0A9D8VAW2-F1
#
_entry.id   AF-A0A9D8VAW2-F1
#
_cell.length_a   1.000
_cell.length_b   1.000
_cell.length_c   1.000
_cell.angle_alpha   90.00
_cell.angle_beta   90.00
_cell.angle_gamma   90.00
#
_symmetry.space_group_name_H-M   'P 1'
#
loop_
_entity.id
_entity.type
_entity.pdbx_description
1 polymer ?
#
loop_
_entity_poly.entity_id
_entity_poly.type
_entity_poly.pdbx_seq_one_letter_code
_entity_poly.pdbx_strand_id
1 'polypeptide(L)'
;MKKLLKRLFGKPEDQEFISLMQVALENPSIKQQLMSILSLPDENRRATIRQWRSELDQQNAPEPIIKALKYLEEDGPAHRARELLTGEEI
;
A
#
# COMPACT_ATOMS: atom_id res chain seq x y z
N MET A 1 9.04 2.02 14.25
CA MET A 1 8.27 1.90 12.99
C MET A 1 8.90 0.95 11.97
N LYS A 2 10.12 1.20 11.45
CA LYS A 2 10.75 0.34 10.42
C LYS A 2 10.88 -1.16 10.81
N LYS A 3 11.15 -1.46 12.09
CA LYS A 3 11.19 -2.84 12.62
C LYS A 3 9.81 -3.53 12.59
N LEU A 4 8.72 -2.79 12.81
CA LEU A 4 7.36 -3.30 12.77
C LEU A 4 6.93 -3.62 11.33
N LEU A 5 7.22 -2.72 10.39
CA LEU A 5 6.95 -2.94 8.96
C LEU A 5 7.69 -4.17 8.43
N LYS A 6 8.97 -4.33 8.79
CA LYS A 6 9.73 -5.55 8.48
C LYS A 6 9.20 -6.80 9.16
N ARG A 7 8.47 -6.70 10.27
CA ARG A 7 7.82 -7.86 10.89
C ARG A 7 6.54 -8.23 10.13
N LEU A 8 5.78 -7.22 9.71
CA LEU A 8 4.50 -7.40 9.01
C LEU A 8 4.68 -7.82 7.54
N PHE A 9 5.71 -7.31 6.87
CA PHE A 9 5.95 -7.43 5.43
C PHE A 9 7.40 -7.86 5.16
N GLY A 10 7.91 -8.82 5.93
CA GLY A 10 9.35 -9.02 6.10
C GLY A 10 10.14 -9.62 4.92
N LYS A 11 9.57 -9.74 3.73
CA LYS A 11 10.33 -10.31 2.61
C LYS A 11 11.22 -9.25 1.96
N PRO A 12 12.38 -9.63 1.41
CA PRO A 12 13.28 -8.68 0.74
C PRO A 12 12.62 -7.97 -0.45
N GLU A 13 11.68 -8.64 -1.12
CA GLU A 13 10.88 -8.11 -2.23
C GLU A 13 9.89 -7.01 -1.79
N ASP A 14 9.65 -6.85 -0.48
CA ASP A 14 8.70 -5.90 0.08
C ASP A 14 9.35 -4.53 0.41
N GLN A 15 10.61 -4.25 0.02
CA GLN A 15 11.27 -2.98 0.39
C GLN A 15 10.54 -1.75 -0.17
N GLU A 16 10.08 -1.82 -1.41
CA GLU A 16 9.28 -0.77 -2.05
C GLU A 16 7.94 -0.59 -1.32
N PHE A 17 7.33 -1.70 -0.91
CA PHE A 17 6.08 -1.70 -0.17
C PHE A 17 6.23 -1.10 1.24
N ILE A 18 7.28 -1.50 1.97
CA ILE A 18 7.63 -0.93 3.27
C ILE A 18 7.84 0.58 3.13
N SER A 19 8.53 1.01 2.08
CA SER A 19 8.78 2.44 1.83
C SER A 19 7.48 3.20 1.56
N LEU A 20 6.56 2.63 0.76
CA LEU A 20 5.22 3.20 0.56
C LEU A 20 4.46 3.34 1.88
N MET A 21 4.49 2.32 2.74
CA MET A 21 3.83 2.38 4.05
C MET A 21 4.47 3.43 4.98
N GLN A 22 5.78 3.61 4.92
CA GLN A 22 6.45 4.70 5.66
C GLN A 22 5.98 6.06 5.18
N VAL A 23 5.96 6.29 3.86
CA VAL A 23 5.46 7.53 3.26
C VAL A 23 4.01 7.78 3.65
N ALA A 24 3.16 6.75 3.62
CA ALA A 24 1.76 6.86 4.04
C ALA A 24 1.61 7.24 5.52
N LEU A 25 2.51 6.79 6.40
CA LEU A 25 2.47 7.16 7.82
C LEU A 25 2.97 8.60 8.07
N GLU A 26 3.86 9.10 7.21
CA GLU A 26 4.45 10.45 7.32
C GLU A 26 3.64 11.52 6.58
N ASN A 27 2.86 11.14 5.55
CA ASN A 27 2.07 12.06 4.74
C ASN A 27 0.56 11.79 4.89
N PRO A 28 -0.20 12.67 5.57
CA PRO A 28 -1.63 12.49 5.80
C PRO A 28 -2.48 12.37 4.53
N SER A 29 -2.10 13.04 3.44
CA SER A 29 -2.84 12.98 2.18
C SER A 29 -2.72 11.58 1.56
N ILE A 30 -1.51 11.04 1.52
CA ILE A 30 -1.25 9.68 1.01
C ILE A 30 -1.91 8.64 1.92
N LYS A 31 -1.86 8.87 3.25
CA LYS A 31 -2.57 8.05 4.23
C LYS A 31 -4.05 7.92 3.90
N GLN A 32 -4.72 9.07 3.75
CA GLN A 32 -6.17 9.11 3.50
C GLN A 32 -6.54 8.46 2.18
N GLN A 33 -5.75 8.68 1.13
CA GLN A 33 -5.96 8.04 -0.17
C GLN A 33 -5.81 6.52 -0.10
N LEU A 34 -4.77 6.02 0.59
CA LEU A 34 -4.59 4.57 0.76
C LEU A 34 -5.70 3.97 1.62
N MET A 35 -6.11 4.64 2.70
CA MET A 35 -7.20 4.17 3.55
C MET A 35 -8.53 4.09 2.80
N SER A 36 -8.86 5.06 1.94
CA SER A 36 -10.10 5.03 1.17
C SER A 36 -10.13 3.85 0.21
N ILE A 37 -9.00 3.56 -0.45
CA ILE A 37 -8.88 2.40 -1.35
C ILE A 37 -8.92 1.08 -0.57
N LEU A 38 -8.20 0.99 0.54
CA LEU A 38 -8.12 -0.23 1.37
C LEU A 38 -9.42 -0.56 2.11
N SER A 39 -10.34 0.41 2.21
CA SER A 39 -11.67 0.21 2.81
C SER A 39 -12.70 -0.33 1.81
N LEU A 40 -12.35 -0.42 0.52
CA LEU A 40 -13.22 -0.99 -0.51
C LEU A 40 -13.33 -2.52 -0.36
N PRO A 41 -14.44 -3.13 -0.82
CA PRO A 41 -14.52 -4.58 -1.00
C PRO A 41 -13.37 -5.10 -1.88
N ASP A 42 -12.91 -6.33 -1.66
CA ASP A 42 -11.68 -6.86 -2.27
C ASP A 42 -11.62 -6.72 -3.80
N GLU A 43 -12.73 -7.02 -4.48
CA GLU A 43 -12.82 -6.89 -5.94
C GLU A 43 -12.66 -5.43 -6.41
N ASN A 44 -13.32 -4.51 -5.71
CA ASN A 44 -13.25 -3.09 -6.00
C ASN A 44 -11.86 -2.53 -5.67
N ARG A 45 -11.27 -2.90 -4.53
CA ARG A 45 -9.91 -2.53 -4.15
C ARG A 45 -8.92 -2.94 -5.23
N ARG A 46 -8.97 -4.20 -5.69
CA ARG A 46 -8.10 -4.71 -6.75
C ARG A 46 -8.26 -3.93 -8.05
N ALA A 47 -9.50 -3.67 -8.46
CA ALA A 47 -9.77 -2.87 -9.66
C ALA A 47 -9.22 -1.45 -9.54
N THR A 48 -9.45 -0.77 -8.42
CA THR A 48 -8.95 0.58 -8.16
C THR A 48 -7.44 0.63 -8.11
N ILE A 49 -6.77 -0.32 -7.45
CA ILE A 49 -5.30 -0.38 -7.42
C ILE A 49 -4.72 -0.60 -8.83
N ARG A 50 -5.31 -1.48 -9.64
CA ARG A 50 -4.87 -1.71 -11.03
C ARG A 50 -5.03 -0.46 -11.89
N GLN A 51 -6.17 0.21 -11.77
CA GLN A 51 -6.40 1.47 -12.46
C GLN A 51 -5.36 2.52 -12.04
N TRP A 52 -5.15 2.70 -10.74
CA TRP A 52 -4.19 3.67 -10.23
C TRP A 52 -2.75 3.37 -10.68
N ARG A 53 -2.35 2.10 -10.70
CA ARG A 53 -1.06 1.67 -11.25
C ARG A 53 -0.93 2.03 -12.74
N SER A 54 -1.99 1.82 -13.53
CA SER A 54 -2.01 2.18 -14.95
C SER A 54 -1.92 3.70 -15.16
N GLU A 55 -2.59 4.49 -14.33
CA GLU A 55 -2.51 5.96 -14.38
C GLU A 55 -1.10 6.46 -14.03
N LEU A 56 -0.46 5.86 -13.03
CA LEU A 56 0.91 6.17 -12.64
C LEU A 56 1.93 5.79 -13.72
N ASP A 57 1.74 4.63 -14.36
CA ASP A 57 2.57 4.19 -15.48
C ASP A 57 2.47 5.18 -16.66
N GLN A 58 1.25 5.60 -17.01
CA GLN A 58 1.02 6.62 -18.05
C GLN A 58 1.65 7.98 -17.70
N GLN A 59 1.76 8.29 -16.42
CA GLN A 59 2.41 9.51 -15.91
C GLN A 59 3.94 9.37 -15.79
N ASN A 60 4.52 8.24 -16.21
CA ASN A 60 5.94 7.92 -16.04
C ASN A 60 6.40 8.00 -14.57
N ALA A 61 5.52 7.60 -13.65
CA ALA A 61 5.86 7.52 -12.24
C ALA A 61 7.00 6.50 -12.02
N PRO A 62 7.83 6.69 -10.98
CA PRO A 62 8.91 5.75 -10.70
C PRO A 62 8.42 4.32 -10.48
N GLU A 63 9.01 3.35 -11.19
CA GLU A 63 8.72 1.92 -11.07
C GLU A 63 8.59 1.39 -9.61
N PRO A 64 9.40 1.85 -8.63
CA PRO A 64 9.24 1.44 -7.24
C PRO A 64 7.84 1.68 -6.66
N ILE A 65 7.16 2.78 -7.01
CA ILE A 65 5.82 3.07 -6.50
C ILE A 65 4.77 2.16 -7.15
N ILE A 66 4.92 1.84 -8.43
CA ILE A 66 4.03 0.95 -9.17
C ILE A 66 4.15 -0.48 -8.63
N LYS A 67 5.38 -0.92 -8.30
CA LYS A 67 5.64 -2.20 -7.63
C LYS A 67 5.06 -2.24 -6.22
N ALA A 68 5.25 -1.19 -5.43
CA ALA A 68 4.69 -1.10 -4.08
C ALA A 68 3.16 -1.24 -4.10
N LEU A 69 2.48 -0.57 -5.03
CA LEU A 69 1.02 -0.66 -5.13
C LEU A 69 0.52 -2.04 -5.54
N LYS A 70 1.30 -2.81 -6.31
CA LYS A 70 0.94 -4.18 -6.70
C LYS A 70 0.67 -5.08 -5.50
N TYR A 71 1.39 -4.90 -4.39
CA TYR A 71 1.19 -5.67 -3.16
C TYR A 71 -0.21 -5.45 -2.55
N LEU A 72 -0.82 -4.28 -2.77
CA LEU A 72 -2.18 -3.98 -2.28
C LEU A 72 -3.29 -4.64 -3.10
N GLU A 73 -2.96 -5.30 -4.22
CA GLU A 73 -3.91 -6.16 -4.91
C GLU A 73 -4.14 -7.46 -4.13
N GLU A 74 -3.13 -7.95 -3.43
CA GLU A 74 -3.22 -9.16 -2.62
C GLU A 74 -3.95 -8.88 -1.30
N ASP A 75 -4.91 -9.74 -0.94
CA ASP A 75 -5.76 -9.54 0.23
C ASP A 75 -4.94 -9.48 1.53
N GLY A 76 -4.00 -10.40 1.73
CA GLY A 76 -3.19 -10.47 2.95
C GLY A 76 -2.36 -9.21 3.25
N PRO A 77 -1.53 -8.71 2.31
CA PRO A 77 -0.83 -7.44 2.49
C PRO A 77 -1.78 -6.24 2.62
N ALA A 78 -2.88 -6.19 1.86
CA ALA A 78 -3.86 -5.11 1.92
C ALA A 78 -4.55 -5.00 3.29
N HIS A 79 -4.96 -6.12 3.88
CA HIS A 79 -5.55 -6.15 5.22
C HIS A 79 -4.57 -5.63 6.29
N ARG A 80 -3.34 -6.15 6.30
CA ARG A 80 -2.29 -5.70 7.22
C ARG A 80 -1.95 -4.22 7.04
N ALA A 81 -1.97 -3.72 5.81
CA ALA A 81 -1.77 -2.30 5.52
C ALA A 81 -2.93 -1.45 6.09
N ARG A 82 -4.16 -1.91 5.94
CA ARG A 82 -5.34 -1.23 6.50
C ARG A 82 -5.24 -1.12 8.02
N GLU A 83 -5.00 -2.23 8.71
CA GLU A 83 -4.84 -2.29 10.18
C GLU A 83 -3.75 -1.31 10.65
N LEU A 84 -2.59 -1.36 9.98
CA LEU A 84 -1.48 -0.45 10.27
C LEU A 84 -1.86 1.03 10.13
N LEU A 85 -2.61 1.40 9.09
CA LEU A 85 -2.97 2.79 8.82
C LEU A 85 -4.13 3.28 9.69
N THR A 86 -5.08 2.43 10.03
CA THR A 86 -6.17 2.76 10.96
C THR A 86 -5.69 2.80 12.41
N GLY A 87 -4.58 2.11 12.73
CA GLY A 87 -4.11 1.93 14.10
C GLY A 87 -4.98 0.93 14.87
N GLU A 88 -5.79 0.13 14.16
CA GLU A 88 -6.42 -1.06 14.72
C GLU A 88 -5.32 -2.09 15.00
N GLU A 89 -5.39 -2.77 16.16
CA GLU A 89 -4.31 -3.51 16.82
C GLU A 89 -3.37 -4.31 15.88
N ILE A 90 -2.05 -4.19 16.09
CA ILE A 90 -0.95 -4.88 15.36
C ILE A 90 -0.12 -5.75 16.31
#